data_AF-A0AAU1XQI0-F1
#
_entry.id   AF-A0AAU1XQI0-F1
#
_cell.length_a   1.000
_cell.length_b   1.000
_cell.length_c   1.000
_cell.angle_alpha   90.00
_cell.angle_beta   90.00
_cell.angle_gamma   90.00
#
_symmetry.space_group_name_H-M   'P 1'
#
loop_
_entity.id
_entity.type
_entity.pdbx_description
1 polymer ?
#
loop_
_entity_poly.entity_id
_entity_poly.type
_entity_poly.pdbx_seq_one_letter_code
_entity_poly.pdbx_strand_id
1 'polypeptide(L)'
;MSERAVAWLRELGAQDLAHPGGTLLAHLERVRALLASWGARPALQRAGLCHAFYGTDGFPTALLPLTRRAELAEVIGEEAEAIVYLYAACDRAASYPTLAHEEAAFRDRFTGRVHSPAVGLRRDFAELSAANELDLARVDPAFREAWGAALLQLFGRFGGLLSEPARRECRAVLGG
;
A
#
# COMPACT_ATOMS: atom_id res chain seq x y z
N MET A 1 10.94 -3.03 -16.79
CA MET A 1 10.79 -2.22 -15.54
C MET A 1 10.33 -3.08 -14.38
N SER A 2 9.14 -3.70 -14.42
CA SER A 2 8.70 -4.58 -13.31
C SER A 2 9.65 -5.75 -13.02
N GLU A 3 10.27 -6.35 -14.04
CA GLU A 3 11.28 -7.40 -13.85
C GLU A 3 12.52 -6.91 -13.08
N ARG A 4 12.97 -5.68 -13.33
CA ARG A 4 14.10 -5.07 -12.61
C ARG A 4 13.76 -4.84 -11.14
N ALA A 5 12.54 -4.37 -10.86
CA ALA A 5 12.06 -4.21 -9.48
C ALA A 5 11.96 -5.55 -8.74
N VAL A 6 11.44 -6.61 -9.39
CA VAL A 6 11.37 -7.96 -8.82
C VAL A 6 12.77 -8.53 -8.56
N ALA A 7 13.70 -8.39 -9.51
CA ALA A 7 15.08 -8.84 -9.32
C ALA A 7 15.72 -8.17 -8.10
N TRP A 8 15.53 -6.85 -7.96
CA TRP A 8 16.08 -6.11 -6.83
C TRP A 8 15.42 -6.47 -5.50
N LEU A 9 14.10 -6.70 -5.48
CA LEU A 9 13.40 -7.23 -4.30
C LEU A 9 14.00 -8.58 -3.84
N ARG A 10 14.35 -9.46 -4.79
CA ARG A 10 15.04 -10.73 -4.48
C ARG A 10 16.42 -10.50 -3.90
N GLU A 11 17.21 -9.62 -4.51
CA GLU A 11 18.54 -9.24 -4.01
C GLU A 11 18.49 -8.65 -2.60
N LEU A 12 17.44 -7.90 -2.27
CA LEU A 12 17.19 -7.34 -0.94
C LEU A 12 16.56 -8.34 0.05
N GLY A 13 16.38 -9.61 -0.33
CA GLY A 13 15.91 -10.69 0.55
C GLY A 13 14.40 -10.81 0.71
N ALA A 14 13.59 -10.07 -0.06
CA ALA A 14 12.13 -10.14 0.05
C ALA A 14 11.55 -11.52 -0.27
N GLN A 15 12.26 -12.34 -1.05
CA GLN A 15 11.87 -13.71 -1.37
C GLN A 15 12.05 -14.69 -0.20
N ASP A 16 12.89 -14.34 0.78
CA ASP A 16 13.22 -15.19 1.93
C ASP A 16 12.55 -14.69 3.21
N LEU A 17 12.02 -13.46 3.20
CA LEU A 17 11.35 -12.85 4.33
C LEU A 17 9.92 -13.39 4.48
N ALA A 18 9.67 -14.11 5.57
CA ALA A 18 8.35 -14.64 5.89
C ALA A 18 7.30 -13.53 6.02
N HIS A 19 6.14 -13.75 5.41
CA HIS A 19 5.01 -12.82 5.41
C HIS A 19 3.69 -13.61 5.24
N PRO A 20 2.52 -13.09 5.65
CA PRO A 20 1.26 -13.80 5.45
C PRO A 20 1.06 -14.30 4.01
N GLY A 21 0.71 -15.58 3.89
CA GLY A 21 0.57 -16.24 2.59
C GLY A 21 1.90 -16.53 1.88
N GLY A 22 3.03 -16.62 2.60
CA GLY A 22 4.31 -17.09 2.09
C GLY A 22 5.47 -16.12 2.40
N THR A 23 5.88 -15.37 1.39
CA THR A 23 7.04 -14.47 1.47
C THR A 23 6.62 -13.04 1.16
N LEU A 24 7.42 -12.05 1.58
CA LEU A 24 7.14 -10.64 1.28
C LEU A 24 7.04 -10.42 -0.23
N LEU A 25 7.94 -11.02 -1.03
CA LEU A 25 7.86 -10.93 -2.49
C LEU A 25 6.54 -11.48 -3.04
N ALA A 26 6.08 -12.64 -2.57
CA ALA A 26 4.84 -13.23 -3.02
C ALA A 26 3.63 -12.33 -2.71
N HIS A 27 3.61 -11.72 -1.51
CA HIS A 27 2.60 -10.73 -1.14
C HIS A 27 2.63 -9.50 -2.06
N LEU A 28 3.80 -8.92 -2.30
CA LEU A 28 3.96 -7.73 -3.15
C LEU A 28 3.52 -8.00 -4.60
N GLU A 29 3.78 -9.19 -5.13
CA GLU A 29 3.30 -9.62 -6.45
C GLU A 29 1.77 -9.73 -6.50
N ARG A 30 1.14 -10.31 -5.45
CA ARG A 30 -0.33 -10.40 -5.36
C ARG A 30 -0.99 -9.03 -5.24
N VAL A 31 -0.44 -8.12 -4.43
CA VAL A 31 -0.92 -6.73 -4.31
C VAL A 31 -0.84 -6.01 -5.66
N ARG A 32 0.28 -6.11 -6.36
CA ARG A 32 0.42 -5.54 -7.72
C ARG A 32 -0.62 -6.13 -8.68
N ALA A 33 -0.80 -7.45 -8.68
CA ALA A 33 -1.75 -8.13 -9.56
C ALA A 33 -3.20 -7.69 -9.27
N LEU A 34 -3.54 -7.53 -7.99
CA LEU A 34 -4.84 -7.04 -7.56
C LEU A 34 -5.11 -5.62 -8.04
N LEU A 35 -4.17 -4.69 -7.84
CA LEU A 35 -4.28 -3.32 -8.36
C LEU A 35 -4.43 -3.32 -9.89
N ALA A 36 -3.67 -4.15 -10.60
CA ALA A 36 -3.80 -4.29 -12.04
C ALA A 36 -5.20 -4.78 -12.47
N SER A 37 -5.78 -5.71 -11.71
CA SER A 37 -7.14 -6.24 -11.96
C SER A 37 -8.24 -5.18 -11.79
N TRP A 38 -7.99 -4.14 -10.98
CA TRP A 38 -8.89 -2.99 -10.82
C TRP A 38 -8.69 -1.93 -11.89
N GLY A 39 -7.72 -2.10 -12.79
CA GLY A 39 -7.36 -1.11 -13.79
C GLY A 39 -6.53 0.04 -13.23
N ALA A 40 -5.82 -0.16 -12.10
CA ALA A 40 -4.94 0.84 -11.53
C ALA A 40 -3.90 1.32 -12.57
N ARG A 41 -3.59 2.61 -12.54
CA ARG A 41 -2.59 3.20 -13.44
C ARG A 41 -1.20 2.57 -13.26
N PRO A 42 -0.33 2.58 -14.28
CA PRO A 42 0.96 1.88 -14.22
C PRO A 42 1.86 2.28 -13.03
N ALA A 43 1.86 3.55 -12.61
CA ALA A 43 2.65 4.00 -11.47
C ALA A 43 2.17 3.36 -10.15
N LEU A 44 0.85 3.29 -9.93
CA LEU A 44 0.27 2.66 -8.74
C LEU A 44 0.54 1.15 -8.71
N GLN A 45 0.49 0.46 -9.85
CA GLN A 45 0.87 -0.96 -9.90
C GLN A 45 2.34 -1.19 -9.51
N ARG A 46 3.26 -0.33 -9.98
CA ARG A 46 4.68 -0.40 -9.59
C ARG A 46 4.87 -0.05 -8.12
N ALA A 47 4.15 0.96 -7.62
CA ALA A 47 4.16 1.30 -6.21
C ALA A 47 3.65 0.13 -5.35
N GLY A 48 2.58 -0.57 -5.76
CA GLY A 48 2.09 -1.75 -5.05
C GLY A 48 3.09 -2.88 -4.93
N LEU A 49 3.89 -3.12 -5.98
CA LEU A 49 4.99 -4.08 -5.93
C LEU A 49 6.11 -3.66 -4.96
N CYS A 50 6.27 -2.37 -4.69
CA CYS A 50 7.40 -1.82 -3.94
C CYS A 50 6.99 -1.12 -2.64
N HIS A 51 5.73 -1.22 -2.21
CA HIS A 51 5.19 -0.35 -1.17
C HIS A 51 5.82 -0.56 0.21
N ALA A 52 6.44 -1.73 0.44
CA ALA A 52 7.10 -2.10 1.69
C ALA A 52 8.61 -1.77 1.73
N PHE A 53 9.18 -1.13 0.69
CA PHE A 53 10.63 -0.87 0.62
C PHE A 53 11.18 -0.14 1.85
N TYR A 54 10.45 0.84 2.36
CA TYR A 54 10.85 1.65 3.52
C TYR A 54 10.19 1.20 4.83
N GLY A 55 9.56 0.01 4.83
CA GLY A 55 8.65 -0.41 5.89
C GLY A 55 7.37 0.45 5.91
N THR A 56 6.40 -0.01 6.67
CA THR A 56 5.08 0.62 6.80
C THR A 56 4.73 0.82 8.28
N ASP A 57 3.67 1.57 8.53
CA ASP A 57 3.02 1.56 9.83
C ASP A 57 2.19 0.27 9.94
N GLY A 58 2.67 -0.68 10.75
CA GLY A 58 2.17 -2.06 10.83
C GLY A 58 3.19 -3.13 10.40
N PHE A 59 4.19 -2.76 9.59
CA PHE A 59 5.31 -3.64 9.23
C PHE A 59 6.61 -2.83 9.11
N PRO A 60 7.35 -2.61 10.21
CA PRO A 60 8.48 -1.67 10.24
C PRO A 60 9.74 -2.17 9.52
N THR A 61 9.78 -3.44 9.08
CA THR A 61 10.92 -4.00 8.36
C THR A 61 11.09 -3.30 7.01
N ALA A 62 12.20 -2.58 6.87
CA ALA A 62 12.58 -1.91 5.63
C ALA A 62 13.60 -2.75 4.84
N LEU A 63 13.40 -2.84 3.53
CA LEU A 63 14.35 -3.45 2.59
C LEU A 63 15.44 -2.44 2.17
N LEU A 64 15.12 -1.14 2.25
CA LEU A 64 16.00 -0.06 1.82
C LEU A 64 15.88 1.14 2.79
N PRO A 65 16.98 1.80 3.17
CA PRO A 65 16.92 3.03 3.94
C PRO A 65 16.42 4.20 3.10
N LEU A 66 15.80 5.20 3.74
CA LEU A 66 15.28 6.41 3.07
C LEU A 66 16.37 7.24 2.37
N THR A 67 17.64 7.10 2.75
CA THR A 67 18.76 7.77 2.08
C THR A 67 18.99 7.27 0.65
N ARG A 68 18.44 6.09 0.30
CA ARG A 68 18.57 5.46 -1.03
C ARG A 68 17.30 5.58 -1.87
N ARG A 69 16.40 6.52 -1.54
CA ARG A 69 15.15 6.74 -2.27
C ARG A 69 15.32 7.02 -3.75
N ALA A 70 16.35 7.80 -4.10
CA ALA A 70 16.67 8.09 -5.50
C ALA A 70 16.94 6.82 -6.32
N GLU A 71 17.57 5.81 -5.73
CA GLU A 71 17.81 4.53 -6.42
C GLU A 71 16.50 3.80 -6.72
N LEU A 72 15.50 3.90 -5.83
CA LEU A 72 14.17 3.34 -6.11
C LEU A 72 13.46 4.11 -7.22
N ALA A 73 13.53 5.43 -7.22
CA ALA A 73 12.97 6.27 -8.28
C ALA A 73 13.54 5.89 -9.67
N GLU A 74 14.84 5.59 -9.78
CA GLU A 74 15.45 5.11 -11.04
C GLU A 74 14.92 3.76 -11.52
N VAL A 75 14.42 2.92 -10.61
CA VAL A 75 13.93 1.56 -10.93
C VAL A 75 12.44 1.56 -11.27
N ILE A 76 11.62 2.33 -10.53
CA ILE A 76 10.16 2.32 -10.67
C ILE A 76 9.56 3.62 -11.21
N GLY A 77 10.39 4.64 -11.44
CA GLY A 77 9.99 5.99 -11.82
C GLY A 77 9.61 6.85 -10.60
N GLU A 78 9.88 8.15 -10.69
CA GLU A 78 9.66 9.13 -9.62
C GLU A 78 8.23 9.11 -9.07
N GLU A 79 7.23 8.99 -9.94
CA GLU A 79 5.83 9.00 -9.52
C GLU A 79 5.46 7.78 -8.67
N ALA A 80 5.96 6.60 -9.05
CA ALA A 80 5.70 5.38 -8.28
C ALA A 80 6.46 5.43 -6.95
N GLU A 81 7.70 5.94 -6.94
CA GLU A 81 8.47 6.14 -5.72
C GLU A 81 7.78 7.11 -4.76
N ALA A 82 7.21 8.22 -5.26
CA ALA A 82 6.46 9.16 -4.44
C ALA A 82 5.25 8.51 -3.75
N ILE A 83 4.56 7.58 -4.42
CA ILE A 83 3.48 6.78 -3.80
C ILE A 83 4.05 5.83 -2.75
N VAL A 84 5.16 5.14 -3.02
CA VAL A 84 5.82 4.23 -2.05
C VAL A 84 6.24 5.01 -0.80
N TYR A 85 6.85 6.18 -0.97
CA TYR A 85 7.23 7.03 0.15
C TYR A 85 6.02 7.50 0.93
N LEU A 86 4.98 8.03 0.27
CA LEU A 86 3.77 8.45 0.96
C LEU A 86 3.18 7.27 1.75
N TYR A 87 3.09 6.10 1.13
CA TYR A 87 2.57 4.90 1.81
C TYR A 87 3.37 4.56 3.07
N ALA A 88 4.70 4.52 2.95
CA ALA A 88 5.60 4.24 4.04
C ALA A 88 5.65 5.32 5.12
N ALA A 89 5.46 6.59 4.75
CA ALA A 89 5.50 7.74 5.63
C ALA A 89 4.19 7.93 6.41
N CYS A 90 3.11 7.25 6.04
CA CYS A 90 1.82 7.42 6.70
C CYS A 90 1.86 6.95 8.15
N ASP A 91 1.57 7.85 9.08
CA ASP A 91 1.01 7.51 10.39
C ASP A 91 -0.48 7.22 10.20
N ARG A 92 -0.87 5.93 10.25
CA ARG A 92 -2.24 5.48 9.94
C ARG A 92 -3.22 6.02 10.96
N ALA A 93 -2.86 6.01 12.25
CA ALA A 93 -3.72 6.47 13.33
C ALA A 93 -4.05 7.95 13.20
N ALA A 94 -3.06 8.79 12.86
CA ALA A 94 -3.26 10.22 12.66
C ALA A 94 -3.96 10.54 11.31
N SER A 95 -3.64 9.80 10.25
CA SER A 95 -4.01 10.20 8.87
C SER A 95 -5.32 9.59 8.38
N TYR A 96 -5.64 8.35 8.76
CA TYR A 96 -6.83 7.64 8.24
C TYR A 96 -8.16 8.33 8.57
N PRO A 97 -8.37 8.93 9.77
CA PRO A 97 -9.64 9.57 10.09
C PRO A 97 -10.03 10.69 9.13
N THR A 98 -9.05 11.40 8.54
CA THR A 98 -9.30 12.59 7.73
C THR A 98 -9.02 12.40 6.24
N LEU A 99 -8.52 11.23 5.82
CA LEU A 99 -7.99 11.01 4.46
C LEU A 99 -8.99 11.32 3.33
N ALA A 100 -10.28 11.07 3.54
CA ALA A 100 -11.32 11.31 2.55
C ALA A 100 -11.70 12.80 2.38
N HIS A 101 -11.32 13.66 3.32
CA HIS A 101 -11.68 15.08 3.33
C HIS A 101 -10.71 15.93 2.49
N GLU A 102 -11.13 17.10 2.00
CA GLU A 102 -10.25 18.00 1.24
C GLU A 102 -9.06 18.48 2.08
N GLU A 103 -9.30 18.74 3.37
CA GLU A 103 -8.30 19.12 4.36
C GLU A 103 -7.74 17.90 5.13
N ALA A 104 -7.43 16.82 4.41
CA ALA A 104 -6.83 15.63 5.01
C ALA A 104 -5.54 16.01 5.77
N ALA A 105 -5.47 15.63 7.05
CA ALA A 105 -4.28 15.82 7.88
C ALA A 105 -3.40 14.57 7.76
N PHE A 106 -2.55 14.52 6.74
CA PHE A 106 -1.58 13.44 6.55
C PHE A 106 -0.32 13.73 7.37
N ARG A 107 -0.04 12.87 8.36
CA ARG A 107 1.17 12.95 9.17
C ARG A 107 2.24 12.04 8.61
N ASP A 108 3.35 12.65 8.20
CA ASP A 108 4.58 11.96 7.82
C ASP A 108 5.32 11.51 9.09
N ARG A 109 5.38 10.21 9.34
CA ARG A 109 6.02 9.63 10.53
C ARG A 109 7.54 9.70 10.51
N PHE A 110 8.16 9.95 9.35
CA PHE A 110 9.61 10.10 9.24
C PHE A 110 10.07 11.51 9.59
N THR A 111 9.25 12.52 9.28
CA THR A 111 9.60 13.93 9.48
C THR A 111 8.78 14.64 10.56
N GLY A 112 7.66 14.05 10.98
CA GLY A 112 6.68 14.66 11.87
C GLY A 112 5.79 15.71 11.20
N ARG A 113 6.02 16.03 9.92
CA ARG A 113 5.28 17.07 9.20
C ARG A 113 3.85 16.63 8.91
N VAL A 114 2.90 17.55 9.08
CA VAL A 114 1.50 17.38 8.66
C VAL A 114 1.24 18.18 7.38
N HIS A 115 0.57 17.57 6.41
CA HIS A 115 0.17 18.21 5.15
C HIS A 115 -1.09 17.56 4.56
N SER A 116 -1.71 18.18 3.55
CA SER A 116 -2.81 17.58 2.79
C SER A 116 -2.33 17.15 1.41
N PRO A 117 -2.24 15.83 1.12
CA PRO A 117 -1.86 15.35 -0.19
C PRO A 117 -2.96 15.66 -1.23
N ALA A 118 -2.54 15.92 -2.47
CA ALA A 118 -3.46 16.11 -3.58
C ALA A 118 -4.41 14.90 -3.74
N VAL A 119 -5.63 15.14 -4.19
CA VAL A 119 -6.69 14.10 -4.28
C VAL A 119 -6.25 12.88 -5.07
N GLY A 120 -5.48 13.04 -6.16
CA GLY A 120 -4.95 11.92 -6.94
C GLY A 120 -4.05 10.99 -6.12
N LEU A 121 -3.16 11.56 -5.31
CA LEU A 121 -2.26 10.79 -4.46
C LEU A 121 -3.01 10.15 -3.28
N ARG A 122 -4.06 10.78 -2.75
CA ARG A 122 -4.96 10.16 -1.76
C ARG A 122 -5.74 8.97 -2.33
N ARG A 123 -6.15 9.04 -3.60
CA ARG A 123 -6.75 7.90 -4.32
C ARG A 123 -5.78 6.76 -4.48
N ASP A 124 -4.56 7.04 -4.95
CA ASP A 124 -3.50 6.03 -5.09
C ASP A 124 -3.19 5.36 -3.73
N PHE A 125 -3.07 6.16 -2.66
CA PHE A 125 -2.86 5.65 -1.30
C PHE A 125 -4.02 4.77 -0.83
N ALA A 126 -5.26 5.19 -1.03
CA ALA A 126 -6.45 4.45 -0.61
C ALA A 126 -6.58 3.11 -1.36
N GLU A 127 -6.39 3.11 -2.68
CA GLU A 127 -6.37 1.91 -3.52
C GLU A 127 -5.27 0.94 -3.07
N LEU A 128 -4.05 1.43 -2.86
CA LEU A 128 -2.94 0.61 -2.37
C LEU A 128 -3.22 0.04 -0.96
N SER A 129 -3.80 0.84 -0.08
CA SER A 129 -4.21 0.39 1.25
C SER A 129 -5.25 -0.73 1.16
N ALA A 130 -6.26 -0.58 0.29
CA ALA A 130 -7.24 -1.64 0.07
C ALA A 130 -6.59 -2.91 -0.48
N ALA A 131 -5.74 -2.81 -1.50
CA ALA A 131 -5.08 -3.97 -2.09
C ALA A 131 -4.18 -4.70 -1.08
N ASN A 132 -3.42 -3.96 -0.27
CA ASN A 132 -2.58 -4.51 0.78
C ASN A 132 -3.39 -5.33 1.79
N GLU A 133 -4.41 -4.73 2.39
CA GLU A 133 -5.17 -5.37 3.47
C GLU A 133 -6.07 -6.50 2.96
N LEU A 134 -6.57 -6.40 1.71
CA LEU A 134 -7.36 -7.47 1.08
C LEU A 134 -6.51 -8.70 0.76
N ASP A 135 -5.25 -8.53 0.36
CA ASP A 135 -4.34 -9.66 0.19
C ASP A 135 -4.18 -10.44 1.51
N LEU A 136 -3.89 -9.72 2.60
CA LEU A 136 -3.76 -10.31 3.93
C LEU A 136 -5.04 -11.03 4.37
N ALA A 137 -6.20 -10.39 4.22
CA ALA A 137 -7.49 -10.98 4.59
C ALA A 137 -7.86 -12.22 3.76
N ARG A 138 -7.33 -12.37 2.54
CA ARG A 138 -7.56 -13.55 1.69
C ARG A 138 -6.70 -14.74 2.09
N VAL A 139 -5.46 -14.48 2.52
CA VAL A 139 -4.47 -15.53 2.79
C VAL A 139 -4.35 -15.89 4.27
N ASP A 140 -4.87 -15.06 5.17
CA ASP A 140 -4.84 -15.27 6.61
C ASP A 140 -6.26 -15.11 7.21
N PRO A 141 -6.97 -16.23 7.47
CA PRO A 141 -8.30 -16.20 8.07
C PRO A 141 -8.35 -15.56 9.46
N ALA A 142 -7.30 -15.72 10.27
CA ALA A 142 -7.23 -15.14 11.61
C ALA A 142 -7.07 -13.62 11.54
N PHE A 143 -6.27 -13.13 10.59
CA PHE A 143 -6.19 -11.70 10.29
C PHE A 143 -7.56 -11.15 9.86
N ARG A 144 -8.26 -11.85 8.95
CA ARG A 144 -9.58 -11.44 8.50
C ARG A 144 -10.60 -11.41 9.65
N GLU A 145 -10.60 -12.41 10.51
CA GLU A 145 -11.50 -12.46 11.67
C GLU A 145 -11.23 -11.30 12.64
N ALA A 146 -9.96 -11.00 12.91
CA ALA A 146 -9.56 -9.93 13.83
C ALA A 146 -9.84 -8.53 13.28
N TRP A 147 -9.59 -8.29 11.98
CA TRP A 147 -9.54 -6.94 11.40
C TRP A 147 -10.60 -6.65 10.35
N GLY A 148 -11.28 -7.67 9.80
CA GLY A 148 -12.15 -7.55 8.63
C GLY A 148 -13.26 -6.52 8.79
N ALA A 149 -13.97 -6.54 9.92
CA ALA A 149 -15.04 -5.58 10.20
C ALA A 149 -14.52 -4.13 10.28
N ALA A 150 -13.38 -3.90 10.93
CA ALA A 150 -12.78 -2.58 11.05
C ALA A 150 -12.25 -2.07 9.69
N LEU A 151 -11.65 -2.96 8.89
CA LEU A 151 -11.20 -2.66 7.54
C LEU A 151 -12.38 -2.33 6.61
N LEU A 152 -13.49 -3.06 6.70
CA LEU A 152 -14.69 -2.78 5.90
C LEU A 152 -15.24 -1.38 6.21
N GLN A 153 -15.29 -1.02 7.50
CA GLN A 153 -15.68 0.33 7.91
C GLN A 153 -14.70 1.40 7.40
N LEU A 154 -13.39 1.14 7.49
CA LEU A 154 -12.36 2.03 6.97
C LEU A 154 -12.51 2.29 5.47
N PHE A 155 -12.61 1.24 4.66
CA PHE A 155 -12.74 1.37 3.21
C PHE A 155 -14.11 1.91 2.79
N GLY A 156 -15.15 1.75 3.62
CA GLY A 156 -16.40 2.47 3.49
C GLY A 156 -16.21 3.99 3.58
N ARG A 157 -15.43 4.48 4.56
CA ARG A 157 -15.09 5.92 4.68
C ARG A 157 -14.23 6.42 3.52
N PHE A 158 -13.37 5.56 2.96
CA PHE A 158 -12.58 5.89 1.77
C PHE A 158 -13.38 5.82 0.47
N GLY A 159 -14.70 5.61 0.51
CA GLY A 159 -15.49 5.29 -0.68
C GLY A 159 -15.40 6.30 -1.84
N GLY A 160 -15.18 7.59 -1.57
CA GLY A 160 -14.96 8.61 -2.61
C GLY A 160 -13.55 8.60 -3.25
N LEU A 161 -12.62 7.86 -2.65
CA LEU A 161 -11.25 7.69 -3.11
C LEU A 161 -11.02 6.38 -3.86
N LEU A 162 -11.85 5.36 -3.62
CA LEU A 162 -11.72 4.03 -4.21
C LEU A 162 -12.52 3.90 -5.52
N SER A 163 -11.93 3.25 -6.53
CA SER A 163 -12.64 2.82 -7.72
C SER A 163 -13.78 1.83 -7.40
N GLU A 164 -14.73 1.66 -8.32
CA GLU A 164 -15.81 0.69 -8.14
C GLU A 164 -15.32 -0.76 -8.02
N PRO A 165 -14.34 -1.25 -8.82
CA PRO A 165 -13.76 -2.58 -8.62
C PRO A 165 -13.20 -2.79 -7.21
N ALA A 166 -12.41 -1.84 -6.70
CA ALA A 166 -11.84 -1.92 -5.36
C ALA A 166 -12.92 -1.95 -4.27
N ARG A 167 -13.95 -1.09 -4.36
CA ARG A 167 -15.07 -1.05 -3.41
C ARG A 167 -15.86 -2.36 -3.39
N ARG A 168 -16.15 -2.93 -4.57
CA ARG A 168 -16.85 -4.21 -4.67
C ARG A 168 -16.06 -5.33 -4.02
N GLU A 169 -14.75 -5.36 -4.24
CA GLU A 169 -13.88 -6.39 -3.69
C GLU A 169 -13.71 -6.27 -2.18
N CYS A 170 -13.60 -5.05 -1.64
CA CYS A 170 -13.63 -4.80 -0.20
C CYS A 170 -14.88 -5.43 0.45
N ARG A 171 -16.07 -5.19 -0.12
CA ARG A 171 -17.32 -5.77 0.39
C ARG A 171 -17.33 -7.30 0.29
N ALA A 172 -16.84 -7.86 -0.82
CA ALA A 172 -16.85 -9.30 -1.04
C ALA A 172 -15.89 -10.06 -0.10
N VAL A 173 -14.71 -9.50 0.18
CA VAL A 173 -13.70 -10.16 1.01
C VAL A 173 -13.91 -9.88 2.49
N LEU A 174 -14.33 -8.69 2.88
CA LEU A 174 -14.39 -8.29 4.30
C LEU A 174 -15.80 -8.33 4.90
N GLY A 175 -16.84 -8.43 4.06
CA GLY A 175 -18.24 -8.41 4.50
C GLY A 175 -18.86 -9.78 4.77
N GLY A 176 -18.10 -10.86 4.59
CA GLY A 176 -18.54 -12.23 4.90
C GLY A 176 -17.88 -12.77 6.16
#